data_AF-A0A919A1A3-F1
#
_entry.id   AF-A0A919A1A3-F1
#
_cell.length_a   1.000
_cell.length_b   1.000
_cell.length_c   1.000
_cell.angle_alpha   90.00
_cell.angle_beta   90.00
_cell.angle_gamma   90.00
#
_symmetry.space_group_name_H-M   'P 1'
#
loop_
_entity.id
_entity.type
_entity.pdbx_description
1 polymer ?
#
loop_
_entity_poly.entity_id
_entity_poly.type
_entity_poly.pdbx_seq_one_letter_code
_entity_poly.pdbx_strand_id
1 'polypeptide(L)'
;MPTRSQQQRAAEKLVVRSRSGPKTEQAASPKQGSTGQAASPKRGSRRKTLMDWMEDHSWVLAGVTVAVLAGGGLVAFVVSLPVTAKQTKQPAYEPLPPWVWPTVVAFVGAVASIGIFWGVWMFKERKEAAEKQRDALDTAVERLREKMELASLLEVNRLLLEKYHGIATDEAKKAFRASRWAMGIGLMILVGAFFAGWLFSGRGHLVFVGSLAAVGAAFTAYLTRTYMETHWWAMDQLNEYFNQPVLNGYFLTAQRIALDLPDQEKKKALNSIVAEVLASGRQMHQKVARVEPADTKAPKRRRRPRKPRRPSRASQADTSNSAQQSQ
;
A
#
# COMPACT_ATOMS: atom_id res chain seq x y z
N MET A 1 38.21 29.07 16.40
CA MET A 1 37.61 27.84 15.82
C MET A 1 36.12 28.11 15.59
N PRO A 2 35.67 28.33 14.35
CA PRO A 2 34.25 28.58 14.08
C PRO A 2 33.42 27.31 14.33
N THR A 3 32.24 27.48 14.93
CA THR A 3 31.30 26.39 15.24
C THR A 3 30.69 25.82 13.96
N ARG A 4 30.37 24.51 13.96
CA ARG A 4 29.80 23.78 12.81
C ARG A 4 28.60 24.46 12.16
N SER A 5 27.82 25.21 12.94
CA SER A 5 26.66 25.99 12.46
C SER A 5 27.05 27.23 11.64
N GLN A 6 28.22 27.84 11.89
CA GLN A 6 28.73 28.93 11.06
C GLN A 6 29.28 28.45 9.72
N GLN A 7 29.90 27.26 9.68
CA GLN A 7 30.34 26.66 8.41
C GLN A 7 29.16 26.28 7.50
N GLN A 8 28.06 25.78 8.08
CA GLN A 8 26.85 25.48 7.30
C GLN A 8 26.18 26.73 6.72
N ARG A 9 26.10 27.82 7.50
CA ARG A 9 25.55 29.09 7.00
C ARG A 9 26.43 29.76 5.94
N ALA A 10 27.75 29.55 5.98
CA ALA A 10 28.66 30.04 4.96
C ALA A 10 28.52 29.26 3.63
N ALA A 11 28.33 27.94 3.71
CA ALA A 11 28.10 27.10 2.53
C ALA A 11 26.75 27.41 1.85
N GLU A 12 25.70 27.67 2.62
CA GLU A 12 24.36 27.98 2.09
C GLU A 12 24.34 29.32 1.33
N LYS A 13 25.12 30.33 1.78
CA LYS A 13 25.25 31.62 1.09
C LYS A 13 26.00 31.53 -0.23
N LEU A 14 26.91 30.56 -0.40
CA LEU A 14 27.64 30.37 -1.66
C LEU A 14 26.80 29.68 -2.73
N VAL A 15 25.89 28.79 -2.34
CA VAL A 15 25.02 28.07 -3.30
C VAL A 15 23.94 28.98 -3.89
N VAL A 16 23.41 29.94 -3.12
CA VAL A 16 22.37 30.87 -3.62
C VAL A 16 22.92 31.87 -4.66
N ARG A 17 24.22 32.21 -4.58
CA ARG A 17 24.83 33.20 -5.50
C ARG A 17 25.19 32.63 -6.88
N SER A 18 25.23 31.31 -7.04
CA SER A 18 25.56 30.64 -8.32
C SER A 18 24.36 30.46 -9.25
N ARG A 19 23.14 30.87 -8.86
CA ARG A 19 21.91 30.72 -9.67
C ARG A 19 21.53 31.94 -10.50
N SER A 20 22.24 33.06 -10.39
CA SER A 20 22.06 34.22 -11.26
C SER A 20 22.98 34.11 -12.48
N GLY A 21 22.53 33.35 -13.49
CA GLY A 21 23.18 33.33 -14.80
C GLY A 21 23.07 34.68 -15.53
N PRO A 22 24.00 34.97 -16.46
CA PRO A 22 24.03 36.24 -17.19
C PRO A 22 22.80 36.38 -18.09
N LYS A 23 22.18 37.57 -18.04
CA LYS A 23 21.16 38.01 -19.01
C LYS A 23 21.79 38.00 -20.40
N THR A 24 21.43 37.03 -21.23
CA THR A 24 21.71 37.07 -22.65
C THR A 24 20.80 38.11 -23.31
N GLU A 25 21.48 39.17 -23.75
CA GLU A 25 21.01 40.22 -24.64
C GLU A 25 20.42 39.59 -25.91
N GLN A 26 19.14 39.86 -26.12
CA GLN A 26 18.38 39.42 -27.29
C GLN A 26 18.81 40.26 -28.49
N ALA A 27 19.83 39.80 -29.21
CA ALA A 27 20.19 40.33 -30.52
C ALA A 27 19.14 39.86 -31.55
N ALA A 28 18.47 40.84 -32.16
CA ALA A 28 17.56 40.65 -33.27
C ALA A 28 18.32 40.19 -34.53
N SER A 29 17.80 39.17 -35.22
CA SER A 29 18.03 38.93 -36.66
C SER A 29 17.12 37.80 -37.19
N PRO A 30 16.96 37.62 -38.51
CA PRO A 30 15.78 38.10 -39.23
C PRO A 30 14.86 36.97 -39.73
N LYS A 31 13.68 37.41 -40.17
CA LYS A 31 12.66 36.63 -40.87
C LYS A 31 13.28 35.79 -41.99
N GLN A 32 13.22 34.47 -41.86
CA GLN A 32 13.20 33.55 -43.00
C GLN A 32 11.86 32.83 -43.03
N GLY A 33 11.09 33.12 -44.08
CA GLY A 33 9.90 32.38 -44.40
C GLY A 33 10.27 30.99 -44.91
N SER A 34 9.58 29.97 -44.41
CA SER A 34 9.35 28.74 -45.15
C SER A 34 7.87 28.39 -45.03
N THR A 35 7.18 28.71 -46.11
CA THR A 35 5.99 28.01 -46.60
C THR A 35 6.09 26.51 -46.37
N GLY A 36 5.08 25.93 -45.70
CA GLY A 36 4.99 24.49 -45.49
C GLY A 36 4.02 24.08 -44.37
N GLN A 37 2.88 24.73 -44.24
CA GLN A 37 1.79 24.24 -43.38
C GLN A 37 1.16 23.00 -44.03
N ALA A 38 1.69 21.83 -43.71
CA ALA A 38 0.98 20.58 -43.86
C ALA A 38 -0.15 20.54 -42.82
N ALA A 39 -1.37 20.45 -43.31
CA ALA A 39 -2.60 20.44 -42.54
C ALA A 39 -2.59 19.32 -41.48
N SER A 40 -2.62 19.72 -40.21
CA SER A 40 -2.94 18.82 -39.10
C SER A 40 -4.42 18.41 -39.19
N PRO A 41 -4.76 17.12 -39.08
CA PRO A 41 -6.15 16.68 -39.10
C PRO A 41 -6.87 17.23 -37.86
N LYS A 42 -7.97 17.96 -38.09
CA LYS A 42 -8.90 18.42 -37.06
C LYS A 42 -9.33 17.23 -36.21
N ARG A 43 -8.78 17.15 -34.99
CA ARG A 43 -9.19 16.22 -33.94
C ARG A 43 -10.62 16.59 -33.52
N GLY A 44 -11.59 15.93 -34.15
CA GLY A 44 -13.01 16.11 -33.87
C GLY A 44 -13.27 15.85 -32.39
N SER A 45 -13.63 16.90 -31.65
CA SER A 45 -14.17 16.75 -30.31
C SER A 45 -15.52 16.04 -30.46
N ARG A 46 -15.53 14.71 -30.34
CA ARG A 46 -16.74 13.94 -30.08
C ARG A 46 -17.34 14.51 -28.80
N ARG A 47 -18.34 15.38 -28.93
CA ARG A 47 -19.28 15.70 -27.86
C ARG A 47 -19.91 14.37 -27.47
N LYS A 48 -19.38 13.73 -26.43
CA LYS A 48 -20.08 12.63 -25.75
C LYS A 48 -21.42 13.20 -25.32
N THR A 49 -22.48 12.67 -25.91
CA THR A 49 -23.87 13.05 -25.61
C THR A 49 -24.16 12.69 -24.15
N LEU A 50 -25.06 13.43 -23.53
CA LEU A 50 -25.46 13.22 -22.13
C LEU A 50 -26.00 11.79 -21.89
N MET A 51 -26.43 11.10 -22.96
CA MET A 51 -26.86 9.70 -22.93
C MET A 51 -25.70 8.70 -22.74
N ASP A 52 -24.55 8.88 -23.38
CA ASP A 52 -23.36 8.02 -23.15
C ASP A 52 -22.87 8.13 -21.70
N TRP A 53 -23.01 9.31 -21.09
CA TRP A 53 -22.70 9.52 -19.68
C TRP A 53 -23.71 8.82 -18.77
N MET A 54 -25.02 8.79 -19.09
CA MET A 54 -26.02 8.07 -18.29
C MET A 54 -25.85 6.54 -18.38
N GLU A 55 -25.46 6.01 -19.54
CA GLU A 55 -25.27 4.57 -19.73
C GLU A 55 -24.04 4.04 -18.94
N ASP A 56 -22.93 4.79 -18.93
CA ASP A 56 -21.72 4.48 -18.15
C ASP A 56 -21.93 4.54 -16.61
N HIS A 57 -22.91 5.30 -16.11
CA HIS A 57 -23.15 5.47 -14.67
C HIS A 57 -24.28 4.57 -14.10
N SER A 58 -25.02 3.87 -14.95
CA SER A 58 -26.08 2.92 -14.54
C SER A 58 -25.54 1.77 -13.66
N TRP A 59 -24.34 1.26 -13.98
CA TRP A 59 -23.68 0.19 -13.23
C TRP A 59 -23.22 0.61 -11.82
N VAL A 60 -22.87 1.89 -11.64
CA VAL A 60 -22.46 2.43 -10.33
C VAL A 60 -23.69 2.59 -9.42
N LEU A 61 -24.81 3.06 -9.96
CA LEU A 61 -26.07 3.15 -9.22
C LEU A 61 -26.62 1.77 -8.85
N ALA A 62 -26.48 0.78 -9.75
CA ALA A 62 -26.83 -0.61 -9.48
C ALA A 62 -25.94 -1.23 -8.38
N GLY A 63 -24.63 -0.97 -8.39
CA GLY A 63 -23.71 -1.44 -7.36
C GLY A 63 -24.00 -0.86 -5.97
N VAL A 64 -24.32 0.44 -5.89
CA VAL A 64 -24.67 1.10 -4.62
C VAL A 64 -26.01 0.61 -4.07
N THR A 65 -27.02 0.41 -4.93
CA THR A 65 -28.33 -0.13 -4.49
C THR A 65 -28.21 -1.57 -4.02
N VAL A 66 -27.44 -2.43 -4.69
CA VAL A 66 -27.18 -3.81 -4.23
C VAL A 66 -26.40 -3.83 -2.91
N ALA A 67 -25.40 -2.97 -2.72
CA ALA A 67 -24.64 -2.90 -1.47
C ALA A 67 -25.50 -2.39 -0.29
N VAL A 68 -26.39 -1.43 -0.51
CA VAL A 68 -27.32 -0.91 0.50
C VAL A 68 -28.38 -1.96 0.85
N LEU A 69 -28.91 -2.68 -0.13
CA LEU A 69 -29.88 -3.76 0.09
C LEU A 69 -29.26 -4.99 0.77
N ALA A 70 -28.04 -5.39 0.38
CA ALA A 70 -27.32 -6.50 1.01
C ALA A 70 -26.85 -6.15 2.43
N GLY A 71 -26.37 -4.92 2.66
CA GLY A 71 -25.97 -4.42 3.97
C GLY A 71 -27.17 -4.25 4.92
N GLY A 72 -28.28 -3.72 4.43
CA GLY A 72 -29.53 -3.59 5.19
C GLY A 72 -30.17 -4.95 5.53
N GLY A 73 -30.14 -5.90 4.59
CA GLY A 73 -30.69 -7.24 4.80
C GLY A 73 -29.95 -8.06 5.87
N LEU A 74 -28.62 -7.92 5.96
CA LEU A 74 -27.80 -8.64 6.95
C LEU A 74 -28.03 -8.12 8.39
N VAL A 75 -28.25 -6.81 8.55
CA VAL A 75 -28.59 -6.21 9.85
C VAL A 75 -29.99 -6.64 10.31
N ALA A 76 -30.96 -6.71 9.38
CA ALA A 76 -32.30 -7.22 9.69
C ALA A 76 -32.31 -8.72 10.04
N PHE A 77 -31.43 -9.52 9.43
CA PHE A 77 -31.36 -10.97 9.66
C PHE A 77 -30.73 -11.32 11.02
N VAL A 78 -29.72 -10.58 11.50
CA VAL A 78 -29.11 -10.82 12.82
C VAL A 78 -30.04 -10.45 13.97
N VAL A 79 -30.90 -9.43 13.78
CA VAL A 79 -31.90 -9.04 14.78
C VAL A 79 -33.08 -10.03 14.84
N SER A 80 -33.29 -10.83 13.80
CA SER A 80 -34.43 -11.75 13.68
C SER A 80 -34.14 -13.19 14.11
N LEU A 81 -32.91 -13.54 14.50
CA LEU A 81 -32.61 -14.89 15.00
C LEU A 81 -33.26 -15.08 16.39
N PRO A 82 -34.24 -15.98 16.52
CA PRO A 82 -34.87 -16.24 17.80
C PRO A 82 -33.88 -17.04 18.65
N VAL A 83 -33.12 -16.35 19.50
CA VAL A 83 -32.32 -16.99 20.53
C VAL A 83 -33.28 -17.55 21.57
N THR A 84 -33.65 -18.82 21.38
CA THR A 84 -34.41 -19.66 22.32
C THR A 84 -33.54 -20.04 23.52
N ALA A 85 -33.02 -19.05 24.24
CA ALA A 85 -32.40 -19.25 25.55
C ALA A 85 -33.45 -19.00 26.63
N LYS A 86 -33.67 -20.00 27.48
CA LYS A 86 -34.63 -20.00 28.60
C LYS A 86 -34.64 -18.65 29.35
N GLN A 87 -35.82 -18.03 29.42
CA GLN A 87 -36.12 -16.82 30.19
C GLN A 87 -35.69 -16.97 31.65
N THR A 88 -34.51 -16.49 31.97
CA THR A 88 -34.17 -16.07 33.33
C THR A 88 -34.72 -14.66 33.49
N LYS A 89 -35.52 -14.42 34.53
CA LYS A 89 -36.26 -13.18 34.82
C LYS A 89 -35.40 -11.94 34.54
N GLN A 90 -35.58 -11.34 33.37
CA GLN A 90 -34.85 -10.14 32.98
C GLN A 90 -35.50 -8.94 33.70
N PRO A 91 -34.72 -8.03 34.30
CA PRO A 91 -35.25 -6.78 34.81
C PRO A 91 -35.89 -6.01 33.65
N ALA A 92 -37.05 -5.39 33.92
CA ALA A 92 -37.80 -4.61 32.94
C ALA A 92 -36.89 -3.55 32.29
N TYR A 93 -36.52 -3.79 31.03
CA TYR A 93 -35.89 -2.77 30.19
C TYR A 93 -37.02 -1.92 29.61
N GLU A 94 -36.98 -0.62 29.84
CA GLU A 94 -37.82 0.30 29.08
C GLU A 94 -37.39 0.24 27.62
N PRO A 95 -38.32 -0.04 26.67
CA PRO A 95 -37.99 -0.10 25.26
C PRO A 95 -37.50 1.28 24.82
N LEU A 96 -36.36 1.32 24.13
CA LEU A 96 -35.84 2.55 23.55
C LEU A 96 -36.91 3.21 22.67
N PRO A 97 -36.95 4.56 22.61
CA PRO A 97 -37.85 5.27 21.73
C PRO A 97 -37.72 4.77 20.28
N PRO A 98 -38.82 4.45 19.58
CA PRO A 98 -38.78 3.81 18.27
C PRO A 98 -38.09 4.63 17.17
N TRP A 99 -37.85 5.93 17.39
CA TRP A 99 -37.14 6.81 16.45
C TRP A 99 -35.59 6.64 16.47
N VAL A 100 -35.06 5.96 17.49
CA VAL A 100 -33.62 5.76 17.65
C VAL A 100 -33.03 4.84 16.58
N TRP A 101 -33.70 3.73 16.28
CA TRP A 101 -33.22 2.78 15.28
C TRP A 101 -33.12 3.37 13.86
N PRO A 102 -34.14 4.08 13.33
CA PRO A 102 -34.03 4.68 12.00
C PRO A 102 -32.97 5.78 11.93
N THR A 103 -32.71 6.53 13.00
CA THR A 103 -31.64 7.55 13.00
C THR A 103 -30.25 6.93 12.95
N VAL A 104 -30.00 5.85 13.70
CA VAL A 104 -28.73 5.10 13.64
C VAL A 104 -28.52 4.48 12.25
N VAL A 105 -29.54 3.84 11.69
CA VAL A 105 -29.47 3.23 10.35
C VAL A 105 -29.22 4.28 9.27
N ALA A 106 -29.92 5.43 9.35
CA ALA A 106 -29.72 6.54 8.41
C ALA A 106 -28.29 7.11 8.48
N PHE A 107 -27.74 7.26 9.70
CA PHE A 107 -26.39 7.77 9.88
C PHE A 107 -25.33 6.80 9.34
N VAL A 108 -25.43 5.51 9.66
CA VAL A 108 -24.51 4.47 9.14
C VAL A 108 -24.61 4.38 7.62
N GLY A 109 -25.83 4.44 7.07
CA GLY A 109 -26.08 4.48 5.64
C GLY A 109 -25.41 5.69 4.97
N ALA A 110 -25.60 6.89 5.51
CA ALA A 110 -25.00 8.12 4.98
C ALA A 110 -23.47 8.06 4.97
N VAL A 111 -22.84 7.60 6.05
CA VAL A 111 -21.38 7.45 6.14
C VAL A 111 -20.87 6.43 5.11
N ALA A 112 -21.55 5.29 4.96
CA ALA A 112 -21.19 4.28 3.97
C ALA A 112 -21.32 4.81 2.54
N SER A 113 -22.41 5.53 2.22
CA SER A 113 -22.64 6.12 0.91
C SER A 113 -21.58 7.15 0.55
N ILE A 114 -21.20 8.02 1.49
CA ILE A 114 -20.13 9.02 1.29
C ILE A 114 -18.80 8.32 1.03
N GLY A 115 -18.47 7.28 1.80
CA GLY A 115 -17.24 6.51 1.62
C GLY A 115 -17.16 5.83 0.26
N ILE A 116 -18.25 5.20 -0.20
CA ILE A 116 -18.33 4.55 -1.51
C ILE A 116 -18.22 5.60 -2.63
N PHE A 117 -18.94 6.72 -2.52
CA PHE A 117 -18.89 7.81 -3.49
C PHE A 117 -17.48 8.37 -3.65
N TRP A 118 -16.79 8.65 -2.54
CA TRP A 118 -15.40 9.10 -2.54
C TRP A 118 -14.45 8.06 -3.15
N GLY A 119 -14.64 6.77 -2.83
CA GLY A 119 -13.85 5.68 -3.39
C GLY A 119 -13.95 5.58 -4.90
N VAL A 120 -15.17 5.66 -5.45
CA VAL A 120 -15.42 5.63 -6.90
C VAL A 120 -14.86 6.88 -7.58
N TRP A 121 -15.07 8.06 -7.01
CA TRP A 121 -14.56 9.32 -7.55
C TRP A 121 -13.02 9.32 -7.64
N MET A 122 -12.34 8.87 -6.59
CA MET A 122 -10.88 8.71 -6.56
C MET A 122 -10.36 7.68 -7.58
N PHE A 123 -11.14 6.66 -7.91
CA PHE A 123 -10.74 5.66 -8.90
C PHE A 123 -10.82 6.21 -10.32
N LYS A 124 -11.75 7.13 -10.58
CA LYS A 124 -11.97 7.74 -11.89
C LYS A 124 -10.84 8.72 -12.25
N GLU A 125 -10.46 9.59 -11.32
CA GLU A 125 -9.32 10.51 -11.54
C GLU A 125 -8.00 9.76 -11.80
N ARG A 126 -7.81 8.59 -11.19
CA ARG A 126 -6.62 7.76 -11.40
C ARG A 126 -6.51 7.25 -12.84
N LYS A 127 -7.63 6.89 -13.49
CA LYS A 127 -7.60 6.41 -14.86
C LYS A 127 -7.17 7.51 -15.84
N GLU A 128 -7.74 8.70 -15.70
CA GLU A 128 -7.40 9.84 -16.57
C GLU A 128 -5.96 10.31 -16.38
N ALA A 129 -5.45 10.29 -15.13
CA ALA A 129 -4.06 10.63 -14.85
C ALA A 129 -3.09 9.57 -15.41
N ALA A 130 -3.44 8.28 -15.31
CA ALA A 130 -2.61 7.18 -15.81
C ALA A 130 -2.50 7.20 -17.35
N GLU A 131 -3.59 7.48 -18.06
CA GLU A 131 -3.59 7.62 -19.52
C GLU A 131 -2.70 8.79 -19.97
N LYS A 132 -2.86 9.97 -19.36
CA LYS A 132 -2.00 11.14 -19.68
C LYS A 132 -0.51 10.88 -19.41
N GLN A 133 -0.21 10.09 -18.37
CA GLN A 133 1.17 9.72 -18.05
C GLN A 133 1.75 8.78 -19.10
N ARG A 134 0.97 7.81 -19.62
CA ARG A 134 1.41 6.92 -20.71
C ARG A 134 1.70 7.69 -21.97
N ASP A 135 0.76 8.55 -22.41
CA ASP A 135 0.94 9.36 -23.62
C ASP A 135 2.19 10.26 -23.54
N ALA A 136 2.45 10.87 -22.38
CA ALA A 136 3.63 11.69 -22.16
C ALA A 136 4.94 10.86 -22.17
N LEU A 137 4.88 9.60 -21.74
CA LEU A 137 6.02 8.69 -21.72
C LEU A 137 6.36 8.22 -23.13
N ASP A 138 5.35 7.83 -23.90
CA ASP A 138 5.51 7.43 -25.31
C ASP A 138 6.08 8.58 -26.14
N THR A 139 5.57 9.81 -25.94
CA THR A 139 6.09 11.01 -26.63
C THR A 139 7.56 11.29 -26.26
N ALA A 140 7.95 11.05 -25.01
CA ALA A 140 9.33 11.23 -24.58
C ALA A 140 10.25 10.16 -25.17
N VAL A 141 9.83 8.89 -25.18
CA VAL A 141 10.58 7.78 -25.77
C VAL A 141 10.81 8.01 -27.26
N GLU A 142 9.80 8.46 -28.00
CA GLU A 142 9.95 8.73 -29.44
C GLU A 142 10.98 9.83 -29.71
N ARG A 143 10.97 10.92 -28.90
CA ARG A 143 11.96 12.00 -28.98
C ARG A 143 13.39 11.55 -28.64
N LEU A 144 13.54 10.60 -27.71
CA LEU A 144 14.84 10.04 -27.36
C LEU A 144 15.36 9.11 -28.46
N ARG A 145 14.47 8.32 -29.07
CA ARG A 145 14.81 7.39 -30.16
C ARG A 145 15.36 8.12 -31.39
N GLU A 146 14.82 9.29 -31.70
CA GLU A 146 15.22 10.13 -32.83
C GLU A 146 16.63 10.76 -32.66
N LYS A 147 17.16 10.82 -31.42
CA LYS A 147 18.43 11.51 -31.09
C LYS A 147 19.56 10.58 -30.64
N MET A 148 19.54 9.30 -31.00
CA MET A 148 20.54 8.33 -30.51
C MET A 148 21.94 8.52 -31.12
N GLU A 149 22.75 9.33 -30.44
CA GLU A 149 24.21 9.24 -30.42
C GLU A 149 24.64 8.54 -29.12
N LEU A 150 25.66 7.68 -29.14
CA LEU A 150 25.98 6.72 -28.07
C LEU A 150 26.21 7.36 -26.67
N ALA A 151 26.68 8.60 -26.62
CA ALA A 151 26.84 9.37 -25.38
C ALA A 151 25.50 9.71 -24.71
N SER A 152 24.41 9.81 -25.49
CA SER A 152 23.05 10.04 -25.02
C SER A 152 22.55 8.91 -24.11
N LEU A 153 22.97 7.66 -24.34
CA LEU A 153 22.48 6.50 -23.58
C LEU A 153 22.81 6.58 -22.08
N LEU A 154 23.96 7.15 -21.71
CA LEU A 154 24.37 7.24 -20.30
C LEU A 154 23.61 8.35 -19.56
N GLU A 155 23.37 9.47 -20.24
CA GLU A 155 22.57 10.58 -19.71
C GLU A 155 21.09 10.19 -19.60
N VAL A 156 20.58 9.45 -20.59
CA VAL A 156 19.24 8.86 -20.58
C VAL A 156 19.07 7.87 -19.43
N ASN A 157 20.06 7.02 -19.15
CA ASN A 157 19.99 6.07 -18.04
C ASN A 157 19.95 6.79 -16.67
N ARG A 158 20.76 7.84 -16.49
CA ARG A 158 20.69 8.68 -15.27
C ARG A 158 19.35 9.38 -15.13
N LEU A 159 18.82 9.94 -16.22
CA LEU A 159 17.55 10.65 -16.23
C LEU A 159 16.36 9.71 -16.01
N LEU A 160 16.43 8.47 -16.52
CA LEU A 160 15.50 7.40 -16.19
C LEU A 160 15.54 7.09 -14.69
N LEU A 161 16.73 6.91 -14.11
CA LEU A 161 16.88 6.60 -12.68
C LEU A 161 16.27 7.70 -11.79
N GLU A 162 16.56 8.97 -12.09
CA GLU A 162 16.01 10.14 -11.39
C GLU A 162 14.48 10.16 -11.47
N LYS A 163 13.94 9.92 -12.67
CA LYS A 163 12.48 9.91 -12.92
C LYS A 163 11.79 8.74 -12.21
N TYR A 164 12.39 7.55 -12.21
CA TYR A 164 11.87 6.41 -11.45
C TYR A 164 11.83 6.70 -9.95
N HIS A 165 12.85 7.38 -9.41
CA HIS A 165 12.85 7.77 -7.99
C HIS A 165 11.72 8.76 -7.67
N GLY A 166 11.48 9.73 -8.56
CA GLY A 166 10.36 10.66 -8.44
C GLY A 166 9.00 9.96 -8.46
N ILE A 167 8.78 9.04 -9.39
CA ILE A 167 7.51 8.29 -9.50
C ILE A 167 7.28 7.42 -8.26
N ALA A 168 8.29 6.66 -7.83
CA ALA A 168 8.17 5.78 -6.68
C ALA A 168 7.90 6.55 -5.38
N THR A 169 8.57 7.68 -5.18
CA THR A 169 8.37 8.50 -3.98
C THR A 169 7.01 9.21 -3.99
N ASP A 170 6.53 9.68 -5.14
CA ASP A 170 5.21 10.30 -5.23
C ASP A 170 4.08 9.29 -5.08
N GLU A 171 4.22 8.09 -5.62
CA GLU A 171 3.27 7.00 -5.43
C GLU A 171 3.23 6.57 -3.97
N ALA A 172 4.38 6.41 -3.31
CA ALA A 172 4.47 6.15 -1.88
C ALA A 172 3.77 7.25 -1.05
N LYS A 173 3.98 8.53 -1.36
CA LYS A 173 3.29 9.65 -0.68
C LYS A 173 1.77 9.62 -0.89
N LYS A 174 1.30 9.24 -2.08
CA LYS A 174 -0.14 9.11 -2.37
C LYS A 174 -0.75 7.93 -1.62
N ALA A 175 -0.10 6.77 -1.62
CA ALA A 175 -0.51 5.59 -0.86
C ALA A 175 -0.55 5.90 0.65
N PHE A 176 0.45 6.61 1.17
CA PHE A 176 0.50 7.00 2.58
C PHE A 176 -0.61 7.97 2.98
N ARG A 177 -0.97 8.91 2.10
CA ARG A 177 -2.12 9.79 2.34
C ARG A 177 -3.42 8.99 2.34
N ALA A 178 -3.62 8.10 1.36
CA ALA A 178 -4.82 7.26 1.30
C ALA A 178 -4.95 6.36 2.53
N SER A 179 -3.85 5.76 3.01
CA SER A 179 -3.88 4.92 4.21
C SER A 179 -4.19 5.73 5.48
N ARG A 180 -3.65 6.94 5.63
CA ARG A 180 -4.01 7.85 6.74
C ARG A 180 -5.50 8.19 6.73
N TRP A 181 -6.09 8.48 5.56
CA TRP A 181 -7.53 8.73 5.45
C TRP A 181 -8.36 7.50 5.83
N ALA A 182 -7.98 6.31 5.33
CA ALA A 182 -8.67 5.08 5.67
C ALA A 182 -8.60 4.77 7.18
N MET A 183 -7.42 4.94 7.80
CA MET A 183 -7.25 4.82 9.25
C MET A 183 -8.10 5.83 10.02
N GLY A 184 -8.14 7.08 9.56
CA GLY A 184 -8.96 8.14 10.16
C GLY A 184 -10.46 7.84 10.10
N ILE A 185 -10.94 7.35 8.96
CA ILE A 185 -12.34 6.93 8.79
C ILE A 185 -12.66 5.75 9.71
N GLY A 186 -11.79 4.74 9.77
CA GLY A 186 -11.95 3.60 10.67
C GLY A 186 -12.02 4.02 12.15
N LEU A 187 -11.18 4.96 12.55
CA LEU A 187 -11.21 5.54 13.90
C LEU A 187 -12.52 6.31 14.16
N MET A 188 -12.98 7.12 13.20
CA MET A 188 -14.24 7.86 13.31
C MET A 188 -15.44 6.93 13.50
N ILE A 189 -15.51 5.82 12.78
CA ILE A 189 -16.55 4.80 12.95
C ILE A 189 -16.50 4.21 14.36
N LEU A 190 -15.30 3.91 14.87
CA LEU A 190 -15.11 3.30 16.18
C LEU A 190 -15.49 4.24 17.33
N VAL A 191 -15.11 5.52 17.21
CA VAL A 191 -15.52 6.59 18.13
C VAL A 191 -17.04 6.80 18.07
N GLY A 192 -17.63 6.85 16.87
CA GLY A 192 -19.07 6.97 16.69
C GLY A 192 -19.83 5.81 17.33
N ALA A 193 -19.37 4.57 17.15
CA ALA A 193 -19.95 3.39 17.79
C ALA A 193 -19.82 3.44 19.32
N PHE A 194 -18.69 3.93 19.84
CA PHE A 194 -18.49 4.13 21.28
C PHE A 194 -19.48 5.16 21.84
N PHE A 195 -19.60 6.34 21.23
CA PHE A 195 -20.54 7.38 21.67
C PHE A 195 -22.00 6.94 21.53
N ALA A 196 -22.36 6.23 20.46
CA ALA A 196 -23.68 5.64 20.32
C ALA A 196 -23.97 4.67 21.48
N GLY A 197 -23.05 3.74 21.77
CA GLY A 197 -23.19 2.83 22.91
C GLY A 197 -23.31 3.56 24.25
N TRP A 198 -22.55 4.64 24.44
CA TRP A 198 -22.62 5.48 25.64
C TRP A 198 -24.00 6.15 25.80
N LEU A 199 -24.54 6.74 24.73
CA LEU A 199 -25.82 7.45 24.76
C LEU A 199 -27.02 6.53 25.04
N PHE A 200 -26.92 5.24 24.68
CA PHE A 200 -27.98 4.24 24.88
C PHE A 200 -27.89 3.46 26.20
N SER A 201 -27.05 3.88 27.15
CA SER A 201 -26.64 2.99 28.25
C SER A 201 -27.66 2.83 29.40
N GLY A 202 -28.29 1.65 29.42
CA GLY A 202 -28.63 0.88 30.63
C GLY A 202 -27.48 -0.05 31.09
N ARG A 203 -27.73 -0.98 32.02
CA ARG A 203 -26.69 -1.88 32.64
C ARG A 203 -25.91 -2.79 31.65
N GLY A 204 -26.28 -2.86 30.37
CA GLY A 204 -25.65 -3.71 29.34
C GLY A 204 -24.36 -3.18 28.67
N HIS A 205 -23.95 -1.94 28.94
CA HIS A 205 -22.83 -1.30 28.21
C HIS A 205 -21.45 -1.94 28.45
N LEU A 206 -21.23 -2.57 29.61
CA LEU A 206 -19.94 -3.18 29.96
C LEU A 206 -19.51 -4.29 28.99
N VAL A 207 -20.46 -5.12 28.54
CA VAL A 207 -20.16 -6.23 27.62
C VAL A 207 -19.85 -5.70 26.22
N PHE A 208 -20.55 -4.64 25.79
CA PHE A 208 -20.33 -4.01 24.48
C PHE A 208 -19.00 -3.27 24.42
N VAL A 209 -18.67 -2.46 25.43
CA VAL A 209 -17.37 -1.77 25.50
C VAL A 209 -16.23 -2.79 25.57
N GLY A 210 -16.41 -3.88 26.31
CA GLY A 210 -15.44 -4.98 26.37
C GLY A 210 -15.20 -5.65 25.02
N SER A 211 -16.26 -5.96 24.25
CA SER A 211 -16.12 -6.56 22.93
C SER A 211 -15.50 -5.60 21.91
N LEU A 212 -15.88 -4.32 21.94
CA LEU A 212 -15.31 -3.28 21.08
C LEU A 212 -13.81 -3.08 21.36
N ALA A 213 -13.41 -3.05 22.64
CA ALA A 213 -12.02 -2.98 23.05
C ALA A 213 -11.22 -4.22 22.59
N ALA A 214 -11.81 -5.42 22.72
CA ALA A 214 -11.18 -6.65 22.27
C ALA A 214 -10.98 -6.70 20.75
N VAL A 215 -11.99 -6.28 19.97
CA VAL A 215 -11.89 -6.17 18.50
C VAL A 215 -10.86 -5.13 18.10
N GLY A 216 -10.86 -3.96 18.74
CA GLY A 216 -9.87 -2.91 18.52
C GLY A 216 -8.44 -3.41 18.77
N ALA A 217 -8.19 -4.04 19.92
CA ALA A 217 -6.89 -4.61 20.25
C ALA A 217 -6.44 -5.71 19.26
N ALA A 218 -7.35 -6.60 18.87
CA ALA A 218 -7.08 -7.64 17.88
C ALA A 218 -6.73 -7.04 16.51
N PHE A 219 -7.44 -6.00 16.10
CA PHE A 219 -7.20 -5.30 14.83
C PHE A 219 -5.87 -4.54 14.84
N THR A 220 -5.56 -3.81 15.91
CA THR A 220 -4.25 -3.13 16.08
C THR A 220 -3.10 -4.14 16.05
N ALA A 221 -3.25 -5.28 16.71
CA ALA A 221 -2.25 -6.34 16.69
C ALA A 221 -2.06 -6.93 15.28
N TYR A 222 -3.15 -7.14 14.54
CA TYR A 222 -3.11 -7.59 13.15
C TYR A 222 -2.38 -6.59 12.25
N LEU A 223 -2.76 -5.30 12.30
CA LEU A 223 -2.12 -4.25 11.51
C LEU A 223 -0.63 -4.11 11.82
N THR A 224 -0.26 -4.14 13.11
CA THR A 224 1.15 -4.06 13.52
C THR A 224 1.95 -5.22 12.94
N ARG A 225 1.39 -6.43 13.00
CA ARG A 225 2.03 -7.62 12.43
C ARG A 225 2.23 -7.49 10.92
N THR A 226 1.18 -7.12 10.19
CA THR A 226 1.26 -6.97 8.73
C THR A 226 2.22 -5.86 8.33
N TYR A 227 2.19 -4.71 9.02
CA TYR A 227 3.12 -3.61 8.76
C TYR A 227 4.58 -4.06 8.94
N MET A 228 4.89 -4.71 10.06
CA MET A 228 6.25 -5.20 10.30
C MET A 228 6.69 -6.17 9.22
N GLU A 229 5.84 -7.15 8.86
CA GLU A 229 6.12 -8.09 7.78
C GLU A 229 6.41 -7.35 6.46
N THR A 230 5.51 -6.49 5.99
CA THR A 230 5.73 -5.72 4.75
C THR A 230 6.97 -4.83 4.80
N HIS A 231 7.31 -4.27 5.96
CA HIS A 231 8.50 -3.45 6.13
C HIS A 231 9.80 -4.26 6.00
N TRP A 232 9.85 -5.47 6.59
CA TRP A 232 10.99 -6.38 6.43
C TRP A 232 11.21 -6.75 4.97
N TRP A 233 10.14 -7.10 4.25
CA TRP A 233 10.20 -7.41 2.81
C TRP A 233 10.72 -6.21 1.98
N ALA A 234 10.22 -5.01 2.27
CA ALA A 234 10.68 -3.81 1.57
C ALA A 234 12.16 -3.49 1.85
N MET A 235 12.63 -3.69 3.09
CA MET A 235 14.04 -3.49 3.44
C MET A 235 14.96 -4.54 2.82
N ASP A 236 14.52 -5.81 2.77
CA ASP A 236 15.28 -6.88 2.11
C ASP A 236 15.44 -6.62 0.61
N GLN A 237 14.35 -6.22 -0.06
CA GLN A 237 14.37 -5.84 -1.46
C GLN A 237 15.26 -4.61 -1.73
N LEU A 238 15.22 -3.62 -0.83
CA LEU A 238 16.07 -2.43 -0.93
C LEU A 238 17.55 -2.78 -0.80
N ASN A 239 17.89 -3.64 0.16
CA ASN A 239 19.26 -4.11 0.37
C ASN A 239 19.79 -4.87 -0.85
N GLU A 240 18.98 -5.75 -1.43
CA GLU A 240 19.36 -6.47 -2.66
C GLU A 240 19.54 -5.52 -3.86
N TYR A 241 18.66 -4.51 -4.00
CA TYR A 241 18.76 -3.51 -5.07
C TYR A 241 20.03 -2.66 -4.96
N PHE A 242 20.46 -2.30 -3.74
CA PHE A 242 21.70 -1.55 -3.54
C PHE A 242 22.97 -2.36 -3.80
N ASN A 243 22.92 -3.69 -3.69
CA ASN A 243 24.07 -4.53 -3.99
C ASN A 243 24.41 -4.56 -5.49
N GLN A 244 23.41 -4.51 -6.39
CA GLN A 244 23.62 -4.54 -7.84
C GLN A 244 24.59 -3.46 -8.39
N PRO A 245 24.40 -2.15 -8.13
CA PRO A 245 25.29 -1.12 -8.65
C PRO A 245 26.69 -1.19 -8.04
N VAL A 246 26.81 -1.61 -6.78
CA VAL A 246 28.10 -1.77 -6.11
C VAL A 246 28.92 -2.88 -6.78
N LEU A 247 28.30 -4.03 -7.07
CA LEU A 247 28.96 -5.10 -7.84
C LEU A 247 29.41 -4.62 -9.22
N ASN A 248 28.56 -3.88 -9.94
CA ASN A 248 28.94 -3.34 -11.23
C ASN A 248 30.15 -2.38 -11.14
N GLY A 249 30.20 -1.56 -10.09
CA GLY A 249 31.36 -0.71 -9.79
C GLY A 249 32.65 -1.51 -9.59
N TYR A 250 32.58 -2.64 -8.86
CA TYR A 250 33.73 -3.53 -8.68
C TYR A 250 34.18 -4.17 -9.99
N PHE A 251 33.25 -4.64 -10.84
CA PHE A 251 33.59 -5.26 -12.11
C PHE A 251 34.21 -4.27 -13.11
N LEU A 252 33.69 -3.05 -13.19
CA LEU A 252 34.29 -1.99 -14.02
C LEU A 252 35.70 -1.61 -13.53
N THR A 253 35.88 -1.52 -12.21
CA THR A 253 37.20 -1.25 -11.61
C THR A 253 38.18 -2.39 -11.89
N ALA A 254 37.74 -3.64 -11.72
CA ALA A 254 38.53 -4.82 -12.04
C ALA A 254 38.90 -4.90 -13.53
N GLN A 255 37.96 -4.55 -14.42
CA GLN A 255 38.22 -4.46 -15.86
C GLN A 255 39.28 -3.40 -16.15
N ARG A 256 39.18 -2.21 -15.54
CA ARG A 256 40.17 -1.14 -15.73
C ARG A 256 41.56 -1.56 -15.28
N ILE A 257 41.67 -2.18 -14.10
CA ILE A 257 42.93 -2.74 -13.61
C ILE A 257 43.45 -3.80 -14.60
N ALA A 258 42.59 -4.71 -15.07
CA ALA A 258 42.97 -5.76 -16.03
C ALA A 258 43.48 -5.22 -17.37
N LEU A 259 42.99 -4.06 -17.81
CA LEU A 259 43.45 -3.42 -19.05
C LEU A 259 44.88 -2.90 -18.96
N ASP A 260 45.38 -2.60 -17.76
CA ASP A 260 46.74 -2.09 -17.50
C ASP A 260 47.78 -3.23 -17.39
N LEU A 261 47.38 -4.51 -17.42
CA LEU A 261 48.29 -5.66 -17.40
C LEU A 261 48.85 -6.02 -18.79
N PRO A 262 50.02 -6.69 -18.86
CA PRO A 262 50.56 -7.24 -20.10
C PRO A 262 49.59 -8.21 -20.79
N ASP A 263 49.64 -8.31 -22.13
CA ASP A 263 48.62 -9.01 -22.94
C ASP A 263 48.34 -10.47 -22.52
N GLN A 264 49.35 -11.21 -22.07
CA GLN A 264 49.15 -12.58 -21.60
C GLN A 264 48.36 -12.64 -20.27
N GLU A 265 48.65 -11.77 -19.33
CA GLU A 265 47.99 -11.72 -18.02
C GLU A 265 46.60 -11.07 -18.12
N LYS A 266 46.46 -10.08 -18.99
CA LYS A 266 45.20 -9.40 -19.30
C LYS A 266 44.10 -10.35 -19.74
N LYS A 267 44.38 -11.26 -20.69
CA LYS A 267 43.39 -12.26 -21.14
C LYS A 267 42.93 -13.17 -19.99
N LYS A 268 43.87 -13.60 -19.14
CA LYS A 268 43.58 -14.44 -17.98
C LYS A 268 42.71 -13.70 -16.96
N ALA A 269 43.05 -12.45 -16.64
CA ALA A 269 42.30 -11.61 -15.73
C ALA A 269 40.87 -11.32 -16.24
N LEU A 270 40.71 -10.96 -17.52
CA LEU A 270 39.40 -10.73 -18.13
C LEU A 270 38.52 -11.98 -18.11
N ASN A 271 39.07 -13.15 -18.44
CA ASN A 271 38.33 -14.41 -18.36
C ASN A 271 37.86 -14.73 -16.93
N SER A 272 38.69 -14.44 -15.93
CA SER A 272 38.32 -14.60 -14.52
C SER A 272 37.20 -13.63 -14.12
N ILE A 273 37.27 -12.37 -14.54
CA ILE A 273 36.23 -11.37 -14.26
C ILE A 273 34.90 -11.81 -14.89
N VAL A 274 34.91 -12.22 -16.15
CA VAL A 274 33.69 -12.69 -16.84
C VAL A 274 33.10 -13.92 -16.15
N ALA A 275 33.92 -14.88 -15.75
CA ALA A 275 33.48 -16.06 -15.03
C ALA A 275 32.82 -15.69 -13.69
N GLU A 276 33.41 -14.75 -12.94
CA GLU A 276 32.87 -14.28 -11.65
C GLU A 276 31.57 -13.48 -11.81
N VAL A 277 31.49 -12.59 -12.83
CA VAL A 277 30.26 -11.86 -13.17
C VAL A 277 29.11 -12.83 -13.46
N LEU A 278 29.37 -13.87 -14.28
CA LEU A 278 28.38 -14.88 -14.61
C LEU A 278 28.00 -15.74 -13.39
N ALA A 279 28.97 -16.08 -12.54
CA ALA A 279 28.74 -16.82 -11.30
C ALA A 279 27.86 -16.01 -10.33
N SER A 280 28.20 -14.74 -10.11
CA SER A 280 27.43 -13.82 -9.27
C SER A 280 26.02 -13.59 -9.82
N GLY A 281 25.88 -13.39 -11.15
CA GLY A 281 24.57 -13.24 -11.80
C GLY A 281 23.67 -14.46 -11.58
N ARG A 282 24.21 -15.69 -11.70
CA ARG A 282 23.47 -16.92 -11.39
C ARG A 282 23.05 -17.00 -9.92
N GLN A 283 23.93 -16.63 -8.99
CA GLN A 283 23.60 -16.62 -7.56
C GLN A 283 22.48 -15.62 -7.23
N MET A 284 22.51 -14.42 -7.82
CA MET A 284 21.44 -13.43 -7.65
C MET A 284 20.10 -13.93 -8.22
N HIS A 285 20.10 -14.50 -9.42
CA HIS A 285 18.89 -15.10 -9.99
C HIS A 285 18.35 -16.25 -9.15
N GLN A 286 19.21 -17.09 -8.58
CA GLN A 286 18.79 -18.16 -7.68
C GLN A 286 18.17 -17.63 -6.39
N LYS A 287 18.69 -16.54 -5.81
CA LYS A 287 18.06 -15.90 -4.64
C LYS A 287 16.66 -15.39 -4.98
N VAL A 288 16.50 -14.66 -6.08
CA VAL A 288 15.20 -14.11 -6.52
C VAL A 288 14.20 -15.23 -6.82
N ALA A 289 14.61 -16.25 -7.58
CA ALA A 289 13.76 -17.40 -7.92
C ALA A 289 13.34 -18.23 -6.69
N ARG A 290 14.10 -18.18 -5.60
CA ARG A 290 13.80 -18.89 -4.35
C ARG A 290 12.89 -18.09 -3.41
N VAL A 291 12.86 -16.76 -3.58
CA VAL A 291 11.95 -15.85 -2.87
C VAL A 291 10.52 -15.94 -3.44
N GLU A 292 10.38 -16.36 -4.69
CA GLU A 292 9.11 -16.71 -5.32
C GLU A 292 8.66 -18.15 -4.96
N PRO A 293 7.35 -18.41 -4.82
CA PRO A 293 6.61 -18.51 -3.55
C PRO A 293 6.84 -19.84 -2.78
N ALA A 294 7.90 -19.96 -1.98
CA ALA A 294 8.05 -21.13 -1.10
C ALA A 294 7.24 -21.02 0.22
N ASP A 295 6.85 -19.81 0.62
CA ASP A 295 6.30 -19.53 1.96
C ASP A 295 4.90 -18.91 2.03
N THR A 296 4.11 -19.02 0.95
CA THR A 296 2.64 -19.03 1.08
C THR A 296 2.12 -20.33 1.72
N LYS A 297 2.99 -21.12 2.36
CA LYS A 297 2.58 -22.15 3.31
C LYS A 297 2.00 -21.42 4.51
N ALA A 298 0.68 -21.24 4.48
CA ALA A 298 -0.13 -20.72 5.57
C ALA A 298 0.50 -21.07 6.92
N PRO A 299 0.81 -20.07 7.77
CA PRO A 299 1.71 -20.21 8.91
C PRO A 299 1.34 -21.48 9.65
N LYS A 300 2.24 -22.48 9.61
CA LYS A 300 2.01 -23.83 10.15
C LYS A 300 1.48 -23.63 11.56
N ARG A 301 0.16 -23.74 11.74
CA ARG A 301 -0.54 -23.38 12.98
C ARG A 301 0.27 -24.03 14.08
N ARG A 302 1.01 -23.23 14.87
CA ARG A 302 1.74 -23.72 16.03
C ARG A 302 0.67 -24.45 16.82
N ARG A 303 0.68 -25.78 16.75
CA ARG A 303 -0.30 -26.62 17.42
C ARG A 303 -0.14 -26.22 18.87
N ARG A 304 -1.10 -25.43 19.39
CA ARG A 304 -1.09 -25.02 20.78
C ARG A 304 -0.82 -26.30 21.57
N PRO A 305 0.23 -26.34 22.40
CA PRO A 305 0.53 -27.54 23.18
C PRO A 305 -0.77 -27.95 23.85
N ARG A 306 -1.25 -29.15 23.50
CA ARG A 306 -2.51 -29.69 24.03
C ARG A 306 -2.34 -29.67 25.53
N LYS A 307 -3.07 -28.76 26.20
CA LYS A 307 -3.08 -28.67 27.65
C LYS A 307 -3.37 -30.10 28.16
N PRO A 308 -2.48 -30.71 28.97
CA PRO A 308 -2.67 -32.08 29.41
C PRO A 308 -4.06 -32.19 30.03
N ARG A 309 -4.84 -33.10 29.46
CA ARG A 309 -6.22 -33.38 29.87
C ARG A 309 -6.11 -33.79 31.35
N ARG A 310 -6.62 -32.97 32.26
CA ARG A 310 -6.72 -33.33 33.69
C ARG A 310 -7.35 -34.72 33.75
N PRO A 311 -6.74 -35.71 34.41
CA PRO A 311 -7.36 -37.02 34.60
C PRO A 311 -8.72 -36.80 35.28
N SER A 312 -9.77 -37.31 34.65
CA SER A 312 -11.12 -37.30 35.21
C SER A 312 -11.08 -37.94 36.58
N ARG A 313 -11.58 -37.21 37.57
CA ARG A 313 -11.72 -37.58 38.98
C ARG A 313 -12.85 -38.61 39.17
N ALA A 314 -12.96 -39.59 38.27
CA ALA A 314 -14.05 -40.56 38.19
C ALA A 314 -13.66 -41.98 38.65
N SER A 315 -12.45 -42.18 39.18
CA SER A 315 -12.00 -43.49 39.72
C SER A 315 -11.73 -43.48 41.23
N GLN A 316 -12.38 -42.60 42.00
CA GLN A 316 -12.15 -42.48 43.45
C GLN A 316 -13.41 -42.72 44.31
N ALA A 317 -14.42 -43.41 43.78
CA ALA A 317 -15.67 -43.67 44.52
C ALA A 317 -15.87 -45.14 44.98
N ASP A 318 -14.97 -46.08 44.70
CA ASP A 318 -15.24 -47.52 44.89
C ASP A 318 -14.43 -48.24 46.00
N THR A 319 -13.82 -47.54 46.95
CA THR A 319 -13.02 -48.19 48.02
C THR A 319 -13.49 -47.98 49.47
N SER A 320 -14.66 -47.39 49.70
CA SER A 320 -15.13 -47.10 51.08
C SER A 320 -16.21 -48.02 51.63
N ASN A 321 -16.50 -49.20 51.03
CA ASN A 321 -17.64 -50.03 51.47
C ASN A 321 -17.31 -51.46 51.95
N SER A 322 -16.06 -51.77 52.33
CA SER A 322 -15.65 -53.12 52.77
C SER A 322 -15.26 -53.26 54.25
N ALA A 323 -15.51 -52.26 55.10
CA ALA A 323 -15.08 -52.29 56.51
C ALA A 323 -16.20 -52.41 57.57
N GLN A 324 -17.45 -52.72 57.18
CA GLN A 324 -18.58 -52.74 58.13
C GLN A 324 -19.25 -54.10 58.34
N GLN A 325 -18.57 -55.19 57.99
CA GLN A 325 -19.07 -56.56 58.17
C GLN A 325 -18.15 -57.37 59.09
N SER A 326 -17.91 -56.86 60.31
CA SER A 326 -17.34 -57.63 61.42
C SER A 326 -17.65 -56.92 62.74
N GLN A 327 -18.87 -57.10 63.26
CA GLN A 327 -19.23 -57.05 64.68
C GLN A 327 -20.69 -57.43 64.85
#